data_AF-A0A921BF55-F1
#
_entry.id   AF-A0A921BF55-F1
#
_cell.length_a   1.000
_cell.length_b   1.000
_cell.length_c   1.000
_cell.angle_alpha   90.00
_cell.angle_beta   90.00
_cell.angle_gamma   90.00
#
_symmetry.space_group_name_H-M   'P 1'
#
loop_
_entity.id
_entity.type
_entity.pdbx_description
1 polymer ?
#
loop_
_entity_poly.entity_id
_entity_poly.type
_entity_poly.pdbx_seq_one_letter_code
_entity_poly.pdbx_strand_id
1 'polypeptide(L)'
;MEVANRLLGRGSEDSFRPYLSMSLGAQEVTPLEQAVAYAAIANGGLRMEPFFISKIEDANGSVLYQHVPRGRRAIKATTAAWVSEVLANNVVAGTGRRARLESGQPSAGKTGTAQDFSDAWYVGFTPHLSTAVWMGHPEEKVSMTDIQGREGTGGWVPARIWGSYMTRVLEQQEIIPLSKPPPPQRKSQPLYLADEKCAVDIDLGPERGLMQFDLPCAMTQVDLDAGIFLPHPEANCRMTELSATGIHRDEYLNCALVPNRNPVTTTTEPPVDGENGT
;
A
#
# COMPACT_ATOMS: atom_id res chain seq x y z
N MET A 1 -9.15 -9.24 -5.25
CA MET A 1 -9.76 -9.89 -6.43
C MET A 1 -10.47 -8.91 -7.34
N GLU A 2 -11.41 -8.11 -6.83
CA GLU A 2 -12.21 -7.21 -7.67
C GLU A 2 -11.35 -6.27 -8.54
N VAL A 3 -10.32 -5.66 -7.94
CA VAL A 3 -9.35 -4.83 -8.66
C VAL A 3 -8.63 -5.61 -9.77
N ALA A 4 -8.26 -6.87 -9.52
CA ALA A 4 -7.59 -7.71 -10.53
C ALA A 4 -8.54 -8.03 -11.69
N ASN A 5 -9.80 -8.40 -11.41
CA ASN A 5 -10.80 -8.61 -12.45
C ASN A 5 -11.03 -7.33 -13.26
N ARG A 6 -11.11 -6.15 -12.61
CA ARG A 6 -11.25 -4.87 -13.31
C ARG A 6 -10.04 -4.52 -14.18
N LEU A 7 -8.81 -4.82 -13.74
CA LEU A 7 -7.59 -4.55 -14.50
C LEU A 7 -7.43 -5.49 -15.70
N LEU A 8 -7.75 -6.77 -15.54
CA LEU A 8 -7.63 -7.77 -16.61
C LEU A 8 -8.87 -7.73 -17.53
N GLY A 9 -9.99 -7.20 -17.04
CA GLY A 9 -11.26 -7.06 -17.76
C GLY A 9 -12.11 -8.31 -17.74
N ARG A 10 -11.99 -9.11 -16.67
CA ARG A 10 -12.76 -10.32 -16.45
C ARG A 10 -14.12 -9.99 -15.88
N GLY A 11 -15.15 -10.63 -16.44
CA GLY A 11 -16.54 -10.57 -16.00
C GLY A 11 -16.85 -11.61 -14.92
N SER A 12 -18.13 -11.90 -14.71
CA SER A 12 -18.57 -12.89 -13.73
C SER A 12 -18.19 -14.32 -14.11
N GLU A 13 -18.24 -14.65 -15.40
CA GLU A 13 -18.04 -16.01 -15.93
C GLU A 13 -16.58 -16.49 -15.86
N ASP A 14 -15.64 -15.55 -16.00
CA ASP A 14 -14.19 -15.79 -16.01
C ASP A 14 -13.48 -15.14 -14.80
N SER A 15 -14.25 -14.72 -13.78
CA SER A 15 -13.71 -14.06 -12.59
C SER A 15 -12.72 -14.92 -11.80
N PHE A 16 -11.72 -14.27 -11.19
CA PHE A 16 -10.83 -14.97 -10.25
C PHE A 16 -11.58 -15.51 -9.03
N ARG A 17 -11.16 -16.71 -8.63
CA ARG A 17 -11.63 -17.38 -7.41
C ARG A 17 -10.91 -16.87 -6.13
N PRO A 18 -11.59 -16.80 -4.98
CA PRO A 18 -11.07 -16.30 -3.70
C PRO A 18 -10.17 -17.27 -2.94
N TYR A 19 -9.05 -17.69 -3.56
CA TYR A 19 -8.06 -18.50 -2.86
C TYR A 19 -6.96 -17.65 -2.23
N LEU A 20 -6.41 -18.09 -1.09
CA LEU A 20 -5.29 -17.42 -0.44
C LEU A 20 -4.04 -17.37 -1.33
N SER A 21 -3.86 -18.39 -2.18
CA SER A 21 -2.78 -18.48 -3.17
C SER A 21 -2.88 -17.45 -4.29
N MET A 22 -3.97 -16.66 -4.37
CA MET A 22 -4.15 -15.64 -5.40
C MET A 22 -3.06 -14.55 -5.32
N SER A 23 -2.56 -14.23 -4.13
CA SER A 23 -1.45 -13.28 -3.96
C SER A 23 -0.14 -13.77 -4.58
N LEU A 24 -0.02 -15.08 -4.83
CA LEU A 24 1.14 -15.71 -5.46
C LEU A 24 0.97 -15.94 -6.97
N GLY A 25 -0.18 -15.53 -7.56
CA GLY A 25 -0.43 -15.70 -8.99
C GLY A 25 -0.90 -17.10 -9.40
N ALA A 26 -1.63 -17.80 -8.53
CA ALA A 26 -2.06 -19.18 -8.77
C ALA A 26 -3.18 -19.38 -9.82
N GLN A 27 -3.65 -18.30 -10.47
CA GLN A 27 -4.70 -18.38 -11.50
C GLN A 27 -4.17 -17.89 -12.85
N GLU A 28 -4.56 -18.59 -13.90
CA GLU A 28 -4.06 -18.40 -15.25
C GLU A 28 -4.56 -17.10 -15.87
N VAL A 29 -3.69 -16.49 -16.67
CA VAL A 29 -3.84 -15.20 -17.34
C VAL A 29 -3.09 -15.24 -18.66
N THR A 30 -3.63 -14.58 -19.67
CA THR A 30 -2.98 -14.47 -20.97
C THR A 30 -1.97 -13.31 -20.99
N PRO A 31 -0.95 -13.34 -21.88
CA PRO A 31 -0.06 -12.20 -22.07
C PRO A 31 -0.78 -10.92 -22.47
N LEU A 32 -1.86 -11.02 -23.26
CA LEU A 32 -2.66 -9.86 -23.66
C LEU A 32 -3.36 -9.23 -22.45
N GLU A 33 -3.97 -10.03 -21.59
CA GLU A 33 -4.60 -9.52 -20.35
C GLU A 33 -3.56 -8.81 -19.47
N GLN A 34 -2.36 -9.38 -19.30
CA GLN A 34 -1.28 -8.76 -18.54
C GLN A 34 -0.82 -7.42 -19.14
N ALA A 35 -0.61 -7.38 -20.46
CA ALA A 35 -0.21 -6.14 -21.14
C ALA A 35 -1.26 -5.03 -20.95
N VAL A 36 -2.55 -5.37 -21.08
CA VAL A 36 -3.67 -4.44 -20.88
C VAL A 36 -3.77 -3.97 -19.42
N ALA A 37 -3.59 -4.88 -18.45
CA ALA A 37 -3.61 -4.54 -17.03
C ALA A 37 -2.49 -3.55 -16.66
N TYR A 38 -1.28 -3.78 -17.17
CA TYR A 38 -0.14 -2.87 -16.95
C TYR A 38 -0.30 -1.55 -17.72
N ALA A 39 -0.92 -1.57 -18.91
CA ALA A 39 -1.28 -0.34 -19.63
C ALA A 39 -2.28 0.51 -18.83
N ALA A 40 -3.23 -0.12 -18.14
CA ALA A 40 -4.16 0.59 -17.27
C ALA A 40 -3.44 1.28 -16.11
N ILE A 41 -2.39 0.67 -15.54
CA ILE A 41 -1.55 1.30 -14.51
C ILE A 41 -0.79 2.48 -15.11
N ALA A 42 -0.14 2.29 -16.27
CA ALA A 42 0.61 3.33 -16.97
C ALA A 42 -0.26 4.56 -17.29
N ASN A 43 -1.51 4.32 -17.71
CA ASN A 43 -2.48 5.35 -18.10
C ASN A 43 -3.37 5.82 -16.92
N GLY A 44 -2.80 5.98 -15.72
CA GLY A 44 -3.50 6.60 -14.58
C GLY A 44 -4.75 5.85 -14.08
N GLY A 45 -4.80 4.53 -14.30
CA GLY A 45 -5.88 3.65 -13.85
C GLY A 45 -7.04 3.47 -14.84
N LEU A 46 -6.94 3.99 -16.07
CA LEU A 46 -7.92 3.79 -17.14
C LEU A 46 -7.56 2.56 -17.97
N ARG A 47 -8.37 1.51 -17.85
CA ARG A 47 -8.25 0.31 -18.70
C ARG A 47 -8.96 0.56 -20.03
N MET A 48 -8.20 0.49 -21.11
CA MET A 48 -8.73 0.53 -22.47
C MET A 48 -9.08 -0.89 -22.94
N GLU A 49 -10.14 -1.02 -23.74
CA GLU A 49 -10.43 -2.27 -24.43
C GLU A 49 -9.38 -2.51 -25.52
N PRO A 50 -8.69 -3.67 -25.53
CA PRO A 50 -7.72 -3.97 -26.59
C PRO A 50 -8.44 -4.18 -27.93
N PHE A 51 -7.87 -3.65 -29.01
CA PHE A 51 -8.39 -3.83 -30.36
C PHE A 51 -7.23 -4.00 -31.34
N PHE A 52 -7.49 -4.70 -32.45
CA PHE A 52 -6.52 -4.91 -33.52
C PHE A 52 -6.93 -4.19 -34.82
N ILE A 53 -8.23 -4.10 -35.09
CA ILE A 53 -8.77 -3.46 -36.29
C ILE A 53 -9.17 -2.02 -35.94
N SER A 54 -8.46 -1.05 -36.52
CA SER A 54 -8.76 0.38 -36.34
C SER A 54 -9.80 0.89 -37.33
N LYS A 55 -9.79 0.40 -38.57
CA LYS A 55 -10.66 0.85 -39.66
C LYS A 55 -10.88 -0.27 -40.69
N ILE A 56 -12.07 -0.35 -41.26
CA ILE A 56 -12.39 -1.19 -42.42
C ILE A 56 -12.98 -0.29 -43.50
N GLU A 57 -12.46 -0.40 -44.72
CA GLU A 57 -12.93 0.34 -45.88
C GLU A 57 -13.34 -0.63 -46.99
N ASP A 58 -14.27 -0.22 -47.85
CA ASP A 58 -14.57 -0.93 -49.09
C ASP A 58 -13.55 -0.61 -50.20
N ALA A 59 -13.68 -1.26 -51.36
CA ALA A 59 -12.79 -1.04 -52.51
C ALA A 59 -12.83 0.39 -53.08
N ASN A 60 -13.88 1.16 -52.75
CA ASN A 60 -14.06 2.55 -53.18
C ASN A 60 -13.54 3.55 -52.12
N GLY A 61 -13.00 3.07 -50.99
CA GLY A 61 -12.53 3.90 -49.88
C GLY A 61 -13.62 4.35 -48.90
N SER A 62 -14.85 3.82 -49.00
CA SER A 62 -15.92 4.14 -48.04
C SER A 62 -15.69 3.40 -46.73
N VAL A 63 -15.76 4.13 -45.61
CA VAL A 63 -15.53 3.58 -44.27
C VAL A 63 -16.71 2.73 -43.82
N LEU A 64 -16.51 1.42 -43.68
CA LEU A 64 -17.50 0.45 -43.20
C LEU A 64 -17.45 0.31 -41.67
N TYR A 65 -16.27 0.50 -41.08
CA TYR A 65 -16.06 0.44 -39.64
C TYR A 65 -14.91 1.36 -39.25
N GLN A 66 -15.05 2.01 -38.11
CA GLN A 66 -14.01 2.79 -37.45
C GLN A 66 -14.07 2.49 -35.95
N HIS A 67 -12.96 2.05 -35.37
CA HIS A 67 -12.90 1.76 -33.95
C HIS A 67 -13.02 3.07 -33.13
N VAL A 68 -13.86 3.05 -32.10
CA VAL A 68 -14.01 4.11 -31.12
C VAL A 68 -13.44 3.62 -29.80
N PRO A 69 -12.31 4.17 -29.31
CA PRO A 69 -11.69 3.71 -28.07
C PRO A 69 -12.63 3.85 -26.88
N ARG A 70 -12.76 2.76 -26.10
CA ARG A 70 -13.56 2.72 -24.88
C ARG A 70 -12.66 2.42 -23.68
N GLY A 71 -12.72 3.29 -22.68
CA GLY A 71 -11.96 3.19 -21.44
C GLY A 71 -12.88 3.07 -20.22
N ARG A 72 -12.48 2.26 -19.24
CA ARG A 72 -13.15 2.17 -17.94
C ARG A 72 -12.13 2.35 -16.83
N ARG A 73 -12.50 3.08 -15.77
CA ARG A 73 -11.63 3.27 -14.61
C ARG A 73 -11.55 1.97 -13.81
N ALA A 74 -10.39 1.32 -13.83
CA ALA A 74 -10.13 0.11 -13.07
C ALA A 74 -9.66 0.44 -11.64
N ILE A 75 -8.75 1.43 -11.52
CA ILE A 75 -8.19 1.91 -10.25
C ILE A 75 -8.15 3.45 -10.21
N LYS A 76 -7.99 4.01 -9.01
CA LYS A 76 -7.81 5.46 -8.82
C LYS A 76 -6.46 5.89 -9.42
N ALA A 77 -6.40 7.10 -9.96
CA ALA A 77 -5.16 7.66 -10.52
C ALA A 77 -4.04 7.73 -9.48
N THR A 78 -4.36 8.06 -8.22
CA THR A 78 -3.40 8.05 -7.11
C THR A 78 -2.86 6.66 -6.83
N THR A 79 -3.71 5.62 -6.86
CA THR A 79 -3.29 4.22 -6.72
C THR A 79 -2.37 3.81 -7.88
N ALA A 80 -2.72 4.15 -9.12
CA ALA A 80 -1.88 3.87 -10.28
C ALA A 80 -0.49 4.53 -10.17
N ALA A 81 -0.42 5.78 -9.69
CA ALA A 81 0.84 6.48 -9.49
C ALA A 81 1.71 5.82 -8.39
N TRP A 82 1.12 5.45 -7.26
CA TRP A 82 1.83 4.72 -6.20
C TRP A 82 2.35 3.35 -6.68
N VAL A 83 1.52 2.59 -7.41
CA VAL A 83 1.93 1.31 -7.99
C VAL A 83 3.05 1.50 -9.01
N SER A 84 2.96 2.55 -9.84
CA SER A 84 4.01 2.88 -10.82
C SER A 84 5.35 3.17 -10.15
N GLU A 85 5.36 3.91 -9.05
CA GLU A 85 6.59 4.20 -8.28
C GLU A 85 7.22 2.92 -7.71
N VAL A 86 6.40 2.05 -7.08
CA VAL A 86 6.89 0.77 -6.54
C VAL A 86 7.48 -0.11 -7.66
N LEU A 87 6.81 -0.17 -8.81
CA LEU A 87 7.26 -0.96 -9.96
C LEU A 87 8.51 -0.36 -10.64
N ALA A 88 8.65 0.97 -10.67
CA ALA A 88 9.86 1.64 -11.15
C ALA A 88 11.06 1.29 -10.25
N ASN A 89 10.87 1.29 -8.94
CA ASN A 89 11.91 0.88 -7.99
C ASN A 89 12.36 -0.57 -8.18
N ASN A 90 11.46 -1.47 -8.62
CA ASN A 90 11.85 -2.84 -8.95
C ASN A 90 12.81 -2.93 -10.16
N VAL A 91 12.72 -1.98 -11.11
CA VAL A 91 13.67 -1.88 -12.24
C VAL A 91 14.98 -1.21 -11.81
N VAL A 92 14.91 -0.24 -10.91
CA VAL A 92 16.12 0.46 -10.42
C VAL A 92 16.94 -0.45 -9.50
N ALA A 93 16.33 -0.99 -8.45
CA ALA A 93 17.03 -1.68 -7.37
C ALA A 93 16.49 -3.08 -7.06
N GLY A 94 15.42 -3.52 -7.73
CA GLY A 94 14.79 -4.82 -7.45
C GLY A 94 15.26 -5.97 -8.34
N THR A 95 14.34 -6.87 -8.63
CA THR A 95 14.55 -8.06 -9.46
C THR A 95 14.50 -7.77 -10.97
N GLY A 96 13.95 -6.62 -11.36
CA GLY A 96 13.77 -6.21 -12.74
C GLY A 96 14.95 -5.45 -13.36
N ARG A 97 16.11 -5.40 -12.71
CA ARG A 97 17.26 -4.58 -13.14
C ARG A 97 17.69 -4.78 -14.60
N ARG A 98 17.55 -6.00 -15.12
CA ARG A 98 17.92 -6.34 -16.51
C ARG A 98 16.97 -5.79 -17.57
N ALA A 99 15.84 -5.24 -17.17
CA ALA A 99 14.90 -4.55 -18.05
C ALA A 99 15.11 -3.03 -18.08
N ARG A 100 16.14 -2.51 -17.39
CA ARG A 100 16.47 -1.07 -17.45
C ARG A 100 16.84 -0.70 -18.89
N LEU A 101 16.25 0.37 -19.39
CA LEU A 101 16.46 0.86 -20.75
C LEU A 101 17.68 1.77 -20.82
N GLU A 102 18.58 1.48 -21.76
CA GLU A 102 19.81 2.26 -21.98
C GLU A 102 19.52 3.67 -22.52
N SER A 103 18.37 3.85 -23.17
CA SER A 103 17.88 5.14 -23.67
C SER A 103 17.57 6.16 -22.56
N GLY A 104 17.54 5.74 -21.30
CA GLY A 104 17.14 6.59 -20.17
C GLY A 104 15.63 6.78 -20.03
N GLN A 105 14.82 6.16 -20.90
CA GLN A 105 13.37 6.12 -20.77
C GLN A 105 12.97 5.53 -19.40
N PRO A 106 12.14 6.22 -18.60
CA PRO A 106 11.71 5.68 -17.32
C PRO A 106 10.75 4.52 -17.55
N SER A 107 11.01 3.42 -16.86
CA SER A 107 10.26 2.18 -16.99
C SER A 107 9.87 1.62 -15.63
N ALA A 108 8.71 0.99 -15.58
CA ALA A 108 8.19 0.29 -14.41
C ALA A 108 7.80 -1.13 -14.81
N GLY A 109 8.11 -2.13 -13.98
CA GLY A 109 7.79 -3.50 -14.32
C GLY A 109 8.07 -4.51 -13.22
N LYS A 110 7.56 -5.73 -13.41
CA LYS A 110 7.66 -6.81 -12.45
C LYS A 110 8.05 -8.12 -13.13
N THR A 111 8.89 -8.86 -12.41
CA THR A 111 9.24 -10.25 -12.69
C THR A 111 8.16 -11.20 -12.16
N GLY A 112 7.82 -12.23 -12.91
CA GLY A 112 7.07 -13.38 -12.43
C GLY A 112 7.88 -14.65 -12.66
N THR A 113 7.86 -15.55 -11.69
CA THR A 113 8.45 -16.89 -11.80
C THR A 113 7.47 -17.83 -11.12
N ALA A 114 6.95 -18.80 -11.86
CA ALA A 114 6.08 -19.83 -11.28
C ALA A 114 6.92 -20.87 -10.52
N GLN A 115 6.23 -21.67 -9.72
CA GLN A 115 6.82 -22.81 -9.02
C GLN A 115 7.52 -23.75 -10.02
N ASP A 116 8.62 -24.35 -9.58
CA ASP A 116 9.46 -25.30 -10.34
C ASP A 116 9.99 -24.75 -11.68
N PHE A 117 10.04 -23.41 -11.82
CA PHE A 117 10.49 -22.71 -13.03
C PHE A 117 9.71 -23.13 -14.29
N SER A 118 8.43 -23.46 -14.13
CA SER A 118 7.54 -23.83 -15.23
C SER A 118 7.19 -22.65 -16.14
N ASP A 119 7.10 -21.45 -15.56
CA ASP A 119 6.78 -20.20 -16.27
C ASP A 119 7.68 -19.06 -15.79
N ALA A 120 8.14 -18.25 -16.73
CA ALA A 120 8.92 -17.04 -16.49
C ALA A 120 8.28 -15.85 -17.21
N TRP A 121 8.05 -14.77 -16.46
CA TRP A 121 7.36 -13.57 -16.93
C TRP A 121 8.19 -12.32 -16.67
N TYR A 122 8.13 -11.38 -17.60
CA TYR A 122 8.40 -9.99 -17.32
C TYR A 122 7.32 -9.13 -17.95
N VAL A 123 6.63 -8.34 -17.13
CA VAL A 123 5.61 -7.40 -17.59
C VAL A 123 5.98 -6.01 -17.12
N GLY A 124 6.00 -5.05 -18.03
CA GLY A 124 6.43 -3.70 -17.73
C GLY A 124 5.93 -2.70 -18.74
N PHE A 125 6.05 -1.43 -18.40
CA PHE A 125 5.60 -0.31 -19.20
C PHE A 125 6.52 0.90 -19.09
N THR A 126 6.41 1.77 -20.08
CA THR A 126 6.73 3.20 -20.03
C THR A 126 5.42 3.98 -20.20
N PRO A 127 5.41 5.33 -20.10
CA PRO A 127 4.20 6.09 -20.41
C PRO A 127 3.66 5.89 -21.83
N HIS A 128 4.50 5.44 -22.77
CA HIS A 128 4.13 5.20 -24.17
C HIS A 128 3.52 3.83 -24.42
N LEU A 129 4.03 2.79 -23.76
CA LEU A 129 3.72 1.41 -24.13
C LEU A 129 3.85 0.46 -22.94
N SER A 130 2.94 -0.52 -22.90
CA SER A 130 2.98 -1.68 -21.99
C SER A 130 3.24 -2.95 -22.79
N THR A 131 4.16 -3.78 -22.29
CA THR A 131 4.59 -5.02 -22.94
C THR A 131 4.67 -6.14 -21.91
N ALA A 132 4.10 -7.30 -22.25
CA ALA A 132 4.19 -8.54 -21.48
C ALA A 132 5.04 -9.55 -22.26
N VAL A 133 6.04 -10.13 -21.59
CA VAL A 133 6.86 -11.21 -22.13
C VAL A 133 6.68 -12.42 -21.23
N TRP A 134 6.28 -13.54 -21.85
CA TRP A 134 6.20 -14.84 -21.22
C TRP A 134 7.16 -15.80 -21.89
N MET A 135 7.70 -16.71 -21.09
CA MET A 135 8.47 -17.86 -21.52
C MET A 135 8.02 -19.06 -20.70
N GLY A 136 7.74 -20.16 -21.38
CA GLY A 136 7.29 -21.41 -20.81
C GLY A 136 6.90 -22.37 -21.92
N HIS A 137 6.42 -23.55 -21.52
CA HIS A 137 5.90 -24.54 -22.45
C HIS A 137 4.38 -24.35 -22.60
N PRO A 138 3.85 -24.24 -23.83
CA PRO A 138 2.46 -23.86 -24.04
C PRO A 138 1.44 -24.94 -23.68
N GLU A 139 1.84 -26.22 -23.76
CA GLU A 139 0.94 -27.36 -23.60
C GLU A 139 1.09 -28.06 -22.24
N GLU A 140 2.20 -27.86 -21.54
CA GLU A 140 2.52 -28.56 -20.30
C GLU A 140 3.46 -27.76 -19.39
N LYS A 141 3.45 -28.09 -18.10
CA LYS A 141 4.35 -27.47 -17.10
C LYS A 141 5.68 -28.21 -17.09
N VAL A 142 6.60 -27.75 -17.94
CA VAL A 142 7.97 -28.28 -18.00
C VAL A 142 8.90 -27.33 -17.27
N SER A 143 9.69 -27.88 -16.33
CA SER A 143 10.67 -27.10 -15.59
C SER A 143 11.80 -26.61 -16.48
N MET A 144 12.00 -25.30 -16.51
CA MET A 144 13.08 -24.65 -17.23
C MET A 144 14.33 -24.48 -16.34
N THR A 145 14.97 -25.57 -15.93
CA THR A 145 16.12 -25.52 -15.00
C THR A 145 17.46 -25.17 -15.65
N ASP A 146 17.58 -25.32 -16.98
CA ASP A 146 18.80 -25.00 -17.74
C ASP A 146 18.53 -24.07 -18.93
N ILE A 147 18.27 -22.80 -18.61
CA ILE A 147 18.16 -21.69 -19.55
C ILE A 147 19.45 -20.88 -19.55
N GLN A 148 20.38 -21.28 -20.43
CA GLN A 148 21.74 -20.70 -20.53
C GLN A 148 22.55 -20.95 -19.24
N GLY A 149 22.50 -22.18 -18.69
CA GLY A 149 23.23 -22.58 -17.50
C GLY A 149 22.61 -22.11 -16.18
N ARG A 150 21.32 -21.74 -16.19
CA ARG A 150 20.60 -21.16 -15.03
C ARG A 150 19.11 -21.47 -15.06
N GLU A 151 18.46 -21.38 -13.92
CA GLU A 151 17.00 -21.50 -13.80
C GLU A 151 16.26 -20.38 -14.57
N GLY A 152 15.19 -20.77 -15.25
CA GLY A 152 14.30 -19.90 -16.02
C GLY A 152 13.47 -19.00 -15.11
N THR A 153 14.00 -17.82 -14.81
CA THR A 153 13.33 -16.80 -13.98
C THR A 153 12.92 -15.58 -14.80
N GLY A 154 11.87 -14.89 -14.35
CA GLY A 154 11.38 -13.68 -15.03
C GLY A 154 12.42 -12.57 -15.18
N GLY A 155 13.36 -12.47 -14.22
CA GLY A 155 14.44 -11.48 -14.23
C GLY A 155 15.63 -11.82 -15.15
N TRP A 156 15.57 -12.96 -15.86
CA TRP A 156 16.61 -13.43 -16.77
C TRP A 156 16.24 -13.15 -18.24
N VAL A 157 15.81 -14.17 -19.00
CA VAL A 157 15.53 -14.02 -20.43
C VAL A 157 14.31 -13.13 -20.70
N PRO A 158 13.16 -13.26 -19.99
CA PRO A 158 12.00 -12.39 -20.26
C PRO A 158 12.31 -10.90 -20.08
N ALA A 159 12.99 -10.52 -19.00
CA ALA A 159 13.41 -9.13 -18.76
C ALA A 159 14.35 -8.59 -19.85
N ARG A 160 15.24 -9.43 -20.39
CA ARG A 160 16.15 -9.05 -21.49
C ARG A 160 15.39 -8.87 -22.81
N ILE A 161 14.50 -9.81 -23.16
CA ILE A 161 13.65 -9.69 -24.35
C ILE A 161 12.83 -8.39 -24.27
N TRP A 162 12.20 -8.14 -23.12
CA TRP A 162 11.45 -6.92 -22.88
C TRP A 162 12.32 -5.68 -23.08
N GLY A 163 13.51 -5.64 -22.45
CA GLY A 163 14.43 -4.51 -22.56
C GLY A 163 14.89 -4.25 -24.00
N SER A 164 15.30 -5.29 -24.73
CA SER A 164 15.72 -5.17 -26.13
C SER A 164 14.59 -4.68 -27.04
N TYR A 165 13.38 -5.22 -26.88
CA TYR A 165 12.21 -4.79 -27.65
C TYR A 165 11.86 -3.32 -27.35
N MET A 166 11.77 -2.97 -26.06
CA MET A 166 11.39 -1.63 -25.62
C MET A 166 12.41 -0.57 -26.01
N THR A 167 13.71 -0.88 -25.94
CA THR A 167 14.77 0.02 -26.42
C THR A 167 14.57 0.34 -27.91
N ARG A 168 14.27 -0.68 -28.73
CA ARG A 168 14.10 -0.49 -30.18
C ARG A 168 12.85 0.32 -30.53
N VAL A 169 11.70 0.02 -29.91
CA VAL A 169 10.44 0.73 -30.23
C VAL A 169 10.39 2.15 -29.67
N LEU A 170 11.24 2.48 -28.69
CA LEU A 170 11.30 3.81 -28.05
C LEU A 170 12.47 4.69 -28.53
N GLU A 171 13.30 4.23 -29.47
CA GLU A 171 14.56 4.89 -29.89
C GLU A 171 14.40 6.35 -30.37
N GLN A 172 13.18 6.75 -30.73
CA GLN A 172 12.85 8.12 -31.17
C GLN A 172 11.64 8.72 -30.45
N GLN A 173 11.21 8.10 -29.35
CA GLN A 173 10.09 8.59 -28.56
C GLN A 173 10.59 9.59 -27.53
N GLU A 174 9.78 10.62 -27.27
CA GLU A 174 10.04 11.58 -26.21
C GLU A 174 10.18 10.86 -24.85
N ILE A 175 11.08 11.35 -24.00
CA ILE A 175 11.20 10.83 -22.63
C ILE A 175 10.13 11.48 -21.77
N ILE A 176 9.07 10.72 -21.48
CA ILE A 176 7.98 11.15 -20.61
C ILE A 176 8.23 10.59 -19.20
N PRO A 177 8.16 11.42 -18.14
CA PRO A 177 8.29 10.92 -16.77
C PRO A 177 7.12 10.01 -16.39
N LEU A 178 7.39 8.98 -15.58
CA LEU A 178 6.33 8.20 -14.95
C LEU A 178 5.50 9.08 -14.01
N SER A 179 4.20 8.75 -13.87
CA SER A 179 3.32 9.43 -12.92
C SER A 179 3.85 9.32 -11.50
N LYS A 180 4.04 10.46 -10.84
CA LYS A 180 4.47 10.52 -9.44
C LYS A 180 3.25 10.59 -8.52
N PRO A 181 3.19 9.79 -7.45
CA PRO A 181 2.10 9.91 -6.49
C PRO A 181 2.20 11.23 -5.71
N PRO A 182 1.07 11.76 -5.24
CA PRO A 182 1.10 12.84 -4.27
C PRO A 182 1.76 12.35 -2.96
N PRO A 183 2.32 13.26 -2.14
CA PRO A 183 2.87 12.91 -0.83
C PRO A 183 1.86 12.07 -0.02
N PRO A 184 2.33 11.06 0.73
CA PRO A 184 1.43 10.22 1.50
C PRO A 184 0.69 11.08 2.51
N GLN A 185 -0.63 11.16 2.35
CA GLN A 185 -1.50 11.83 3.32
C GLN A 185 -1.61 10.92 4.54
N ARG A 186 -0.67 11.06 5.47
CA ARG A 186 -0.77 10.43 6.79
C ARG A 186 -1.77 11.24 7.59
N LYS A 187 -2.93 10.66 7.87
CA LYS A 187 -3.76 11.16 8.96
C LYS A 187 -2.94 10.99 10.24
N SER A 188 -2.93 11.99 11.11
CA SER A 188 -2.36 11.84 12.45
C SER A 188 -3.01 10.61 13.09
N GLN A 189 -2.20 9.60 13.36
CA GLN A 189 -2.60 8.46 14.19
C GLN A 189 -1.85 8.60 15.51
N PRO A 190 -2.53 8.41 16.65
CA PRO A 190 -1.85 8.36 17.93
C PRO A 190 -0.83 7.21 17.90
N LEU A 191 0.41 7.52 18.26
CA LEU A 191 1.49 6.55 18.37
C LEU A 191 1.39 5.90 19.75
N TYR A 192 1.11 4.60 19.80
CA TYR A 192 1.08 3.84 21.04
C TYR A 192 2.52 3.50 21.46
N LEU A 193 3.11 4.32 22.34
CA LEU A 193 4.37 4.00 23.02
C LEU A 193 4.03 3.20 24.27
N ALA A 194 4.31 1.90 24.26
CA ALA A 194 3.88 0.96 25.30
C ALA A 194 4.65 1.13 26.63
N ASP A 195 5.86 1.68 26.58
CA ASP A 195 6.79 1.71 27.73
C ASP A 195 6.90 3.08 28.40
N GLU A 196 6.31 4.13 27.81
CA GLU A 196 6.29 5.46 28.40
C GLU A 196 5.00 5.65 29.21
N LYS A 197 5.12 6.11 30.45
CA LYS A 197 4.00 6.50 31.28
C LYS A 197 3.79 8.01 31.19
N CYS A 198 2.56 8.42 30.94
CA CYS A 198 2.12 9.80 30.92
C CYS A 198 1.24 10.04 32.15
N ALA A 199 1.55 11.08 32.90
CA ALA A 199 0.73 11.49 34.03
C ALA A 199 -0.51 12.26 33.55
N VAL A 200 -1.67 11.89 34.08
CA VAL A 200 -2.97 12.49 33.77
C VAL A 200 -3.66 12.86 35.07
N ASP A 201 -4.19 14.08 35.14
CA ASP A 201 -5.01 14.52 36.27
C ASP A 201 -6.48 14.20 36.02
N ILE A 202 -7.11 13.55 37.00
CA ILE A 202 -8.53 13.19 36.99
C ILE A 202 -9.23 13.97 38.10
N ASP A 203 -10.19 14.81 37.74
CA ASP A 203 -11.06 15.50 38.69
C ASP A 203 -12.16 14.56 39.17
N LEU A 204 -12.09 14.13 40.42
CA LEU A 204 -13.05 13.20 41.04
C LEU A 204 -14.31 13.92 41.57
N GLY A 205 -14.44 15.22 41.32
CA GLY A 205 -15.54 16.06 41.80
C GLY A 205 -15.24 16.75 43.14
N PRO A 206 -16.16 17.61 43.62
CA PRO A 206 -15.88 18.59 44.68
C PRO A 206 -15.54 18.00 46.06
N GLU A 207 -15.96 16.77 46.36
CA GLU A 207 -15.63 16.12 47.64
C GLU A 207 -14.26 15.42 47.64
N ARG A 208 -13.74 15.03 46.46
CA ARG A 208 -12.54 14.19 46.32
C ARG A 208 -11.35 14.88 45.63
N GLY A 209 -11.60 15.98 44.90
CA GLY A 209 -10.56 16.79 44.27
C GLY A 209 -9.85 16.13 43.08
N LEU A 210 -8.72 16.71 42.68
CA LEU A 210 -7.87 16.22 41.60
C LEU A 210 -6.98 15.07 42.09
N MET A 211 -6.88 14.01 41.28
CA MET A 211 -5.99 12.87 41.53
C MET A 211 -5.16 12.57 40.29
N GLN A 212 -3.85 12.40 40.47
CA GLN A 212 -2.91 12.11 39.39
C GLN A 212 -2.76 10.60 39.15
N PHE A 213 -2.82 10.18 37.88
CA PHE A 213 -2.65 8.79 37.46
C PHE A 213 -1.55 8.65 36.41
N ASP A 214 -0.68 7.66 36.61
CA ASP A 214 0.25 7.23 35.56
C ASP A 214 -0.43 6.22 34.64
N LEU A 215 -0.72 6.63 33.42
CA LEU A 215 -1.22 5.74 32.37
C LEU A 215 -0.12 5.48 31.34
N PRO A 216 -0.10 4.32 30.66
CA PRO A 216 0.69 4.20 29.44
C PRO A 216 0.34 5.36 28.51
N CYS A 217 1.32 6.04 27.90
CA CYS A 217 1.07 7.16 27.00
C CYS A 217 0.19 6.76 25.80
N ALA A 218 0.22 5.47 25.44
CA ALA A 218 -0.74 4.81 24.56
C ALA A 218 -2.23 5.04 24.93
N MET A 219 -2.54 5.16 26.22
CA MET A 219 -3.88 5.29 26.78
C MET A 219 -4.21 6.75 27.16
N THR A 220 -3.45 7.72 26.63
CA THR A 220 -3.70 9.15 26.82
C THR A 220 -3.87 9.87 25.47
N GLN A 221 -4.57 11.00 25.48
CA GLN A 221 -4.70 11.93 24.37
C GLN A 221 -4.03 13.25 24.77
N VAL A 222 -3.44 13.96 23.80
CA VAL A 222 -2.83 15.28 24.06
C VAL A 222 -3.84 16.36 23.74
N ASP A 223 -4.14 17.21 24.72
CA ASP A 223 -4.80 18.49 24.49
C ASP A 223 -3.73 19.52 24.13
N LEU A 224 -3.68 19.91 22.85
CA LEU A 224 -2.66 20.82 22.34
C LEU A 224 -2.87 22.27 22.80
N ASP A 225 -4.10 22.64 23.20
CA ASP A 225 -4.43 24.00 23.64
C ASP A 225 -4.09 24.18 25.12
N ALA A 226 -4.30 23.13 25.93
CA ALA A 226 -3.97 23.13 27.35
C ALA A 226 -2.57 22.60 27.68
N GLY A 227 -1.91 21.91 26.74
CA GLY A 227 -0.58 21.33 26.95
C GLY A 227 -0.56 20.18 27.96
N ILE A 228 -1.70 19.51 28.18
CA ILE A 228 -1.87 18.42 29.16
C ILE A 228 -2.26 17.11 28.47
N PHE A 229 -2.02 16.00 29.16
CA PHE A 229 -2.50 14.68 28.76
C PHE A 229 -3.88 14.41 29.39
N LEU A 230 -4.81 13.92 28.59
CA LEU A 230 -6.15 13.48 28.99
C LEU A 230 -6.25 11.96 28.87
N PRO A 231 -7.09 11.28 29.67
CA PRO A 231 -7.23 9.84 29.55
C PRO A 231 -8.00 9.46 28.27
N HIS A 232 -7.58 8.38 27.59
CA HIS A 232 -8.33 7.83 26.46
C HIS A 232 -9.73 7.35 26.91
N PRO A 233 -10.77 7.40 26.07
CA PRO A 233 -12.13 6.93 26.38
C PRO A 233 -12.24 5.48 26.88
N GLU A 234 -11.20 4.67 26.67
CA GLU A 234 -11.15 3.25 27.07
C GLU A 234 -10.14 3.00 28.22
N ALA A 235 -9.55 4.06 28.77
CA ALA A 235 -8.62 3.94 29.90
C ALA A 235 -9.38 3.57 31.17
N ASN A 236 -8.88 2.54 31.87
CA ASN A 236 -9.39 2.12 33.17
C ASN A 236 -8.38 2.48 34.26
N CYS A 237 -8.85 3.17 35.29
CA CYS A 237 -8.06 3.63 36.43
C CYS A 237 -8.47 2.83 37.67
N ARG A 238 -7.49 2.43 38.49
CA ARG A 238 -7.76 1.75 39.77
C ARG A 238 -7.76 2.79 40.89
N MET A 239 -8.90 2.98 41.52
CA MET A 239 -9.01 3.78 42.73
C MET A 239 -9.00 2.87 43.96
N THR A 240 -8.20 3.23 44.96
CA THR A 240 -8.18 2.57 46.26
C THR A 240 -8.73 3.54 47.29
N GLU A 241 -9.98 3.33 47.75
CA GLU A 241 -10.53 4.11 48.86
C GLU A 241 -10.05 3.53 50.20
N LEU A 242 -9.52 4.40 51.07
CA LEU A 242 -9.25 4.10 52.47
C LEU A 242 -10.47 4.48 53.31
N SER A 243 -11.25 3.50 53.75
CA SER A 243 -12.27 3.75 54.78
C SER A 243 -11.62 4.01 56.13
N ALA A 244 -12.25 4.81 57.00
CA ALA A 244 -11.82 5.02 58.39
C ALA A 244 -11.77 3.72 59.23
N THR A 245 -12.28 2.60 58.70
CA THR A 245 -12.24 1.26 59.30
C THR A 245 -11.14 0.35 58.72
N GLY A 246 -10.27 0.87 57.83
CA GLY A 246 -9.13 0.13 57.27
C GLY A 246 -9.51 -0.93 56.21
N ILE A 247 -10.69 -0.84 55.62
CA ILE A 247 -11.11 -1.75 54.54
C ILE A 247 -10.75 -1.12 53.20
N HIS A 248 -9.84 -1.75 52.47
CA HIS A 248 -9.51 -1.38 51.09
C HIS A 248 -10.57 -1.92 50.13
N ARG A 249 -11.23 -1.04 49.37
CA ARG A 249 -12.00 -1.43 48.19
C ARG A 249 -11.26 -0.96 46.94
N ASP A 250 -10.95 -1.90 46.06
CA ASP A 250 -10.48 -1.62 44.71
C ASP A 250 -11.69 -1.39 43.81
N GLU A 251 -11.85 -0.16 43.33
CA GLU A 251 -12.83 0.16 42.29
C GLU A 251 -12.09 0.50 40.99
N TYR A 252 -12.46 -0.18 39.91
CA TYR A 252 -11.99 0.12 38.56
C TYR A 252 -13.00 1.03 37.89
N LEU A 253 -12.59 2.23 37.52
CA LEU A 253 -13.44 3.21 36.86
C LEU A 253 -12.88 3.56 35.48
N ASN A 254 -13.76 3.88 34.53
CA ASN A 254 -13.33 4.46 33.26
C ASN A 254 -12.91 5.91 33.50
N CYS A 255 -11.63 6.19 33.28
CA CYS A 255 -11.00 7.48 33.59
C CYS A 255 -11.61 8.64 32.79
N ALA A 256 -12.16 8.37 31.60
CA ALA A 256 -12.70 9.40 30.71
C ALA A 256 -14.16 9.79 31.02
N LEU A 257 -14.86 9.03 31.87
CA LEU A 257 -16.25 9.29 32.24
C LEU A 257 -16.38 10.10 33.53
N VAL A 258 -15.27 10.50 34.15
CA VAL A 258 -15.30 11.34 35.35
C VAL A 258 -15.57 12.79 34.92
N PRO A 259 -16.56 13.50 35.53
CA PRO A 259 -17.04 14.77 34.99
C PRO A 259 -15.98 15.87 35.00
N ASN A 260 -15.42 16.16 33.84
CA ASN A 260 -14.47 17.25 33.64
C ASN A 260 -15.24 18.60 33.70
N ARG A 261 -15.23 19.28 34.85
CA ARG A 261 -15.73 20.66 34.94
C ARG A 261 -14.77 21.57 35.72
N ASN A 262 -13.85 22.11 34.93
CA ASN A 262 -13.19 23.42 35.01
C ASN A 262 -11.91 23.58 35.86
N PRO A 263 -11.04 24.52 35.44
CA PRO A 263 -9.58 24.42 35.54
C PRO A 263 -8.98 25.18 36.74
N VAL A 264 -7.63 25.13 36.83
CA VAL A 264 -6.69 25.92 37.68
C VAL A 264 -6.31 25.14 38.96
N THR A 265 -5.03 24.88 39.29
CA THR A 265 -3.81 25.72 39.23
C THR A 265 -2.57 24.81 39.21
N THR A 266 -1.55 25.15 38.41
CA THR A 266 -0.20 24.61 38.58
C THR A 266 0.46 25.25 39.81
N THR A 267 0.81 24.46 40.81
CA THR A 267 1.85 24.81 41.78
C THR A 267 2.97 23.78 41.68
N THR A 268 4.02 24.16 40.96
CA THR A 268 5.33 23.54 41.10
C THR A 268 5.95 24.05 42.40
N GLU A 269 5.87 23.29 43.48
CA GLU A 269 6.83 23.41 44.59
C GLU A 269 7.74 22.18 44.56
N PRO A 270 9.07 22.36 44.46
CA PRO A 270 9.98 21.24 44.68
C PRO A 270 9.89 20.81 46.16
N PRO A 271 9.95 19.50 46.47
CA PRO A 271 9.98 19.06 47.85
C PRO A 271 11.20 19.67 48.55
N VAL A 272 10.92 20.39 49.62
CA VAL A 272 11.91 20.92 50.56
C VAL A 272 12.48 19.73 51.33
N ASP A 273 13.79 19.51 51.20
CA ASP A 273 14.53 18.64 52.10
C ASP A 273 14.47 19.23 53.52
N GLY A 274 13.70 18.57 54.39
CA GLY A 274 13.63 18.84 55.81
C GLY A 274 14.24 17.70 56.60
N GLU A 275 15.50 17.85 56.98
CA GLU A 275 16.16 17.08 58.03
C GLU A 275 15.39 17.17 59.37
N ASN A 276 15.24 16.04 60.07
CA ASN A 276 15.83 15.87 61.40
C ASN A 276 15.55 14.49 62.02
N GLY A 277 16.64 13.81 62.38
CA GLY A 277 16.84 13.35 63.76
C GLY A 277 16.47 11.91 64.11
N THR A 278 17.45 11.02 64.00
CA THR A 278 18.18 10.48 65.18
C THR A 278 19.64 10.27 64.81
#